data_AF-A0A958SH00-F1
#
_entry.id   AF-A0A958SH00-F1
#
_cell.length_a   1.000
_cell.length_b   1.000
_cell.length_c   1.000
_cell.angle_alpha   90.00
_cell.angle_beta   90.00
_cell.angle_gamma   90.00
#
_symmetry.space_group_name_H-M   'P 1'
#
loop_
_entity.id
_entity.type
_entity.pdbx_description
1 polymer ?
#
loop_
_entity_poly.entity_id
_entity_poly.type
_entity_poly.pdbx_seq_one_letter_code
_entity_poly.pdbx_strand_id
1 'polypeptide(L)'
;MRYPKLLVYLPAAAALGLLLSAMQPIRGLIGHDYYLAFTEYLIGKNHLLVNGFSLPHYTASLCGGLPFFSDPQSTFISLPQVLLSFLPPFPSVLLTYALFYGLGYLGVVLLCEGHYKQPRLSSHLAALFFILNGFCFAHFFVGHVTHHVFLLSPWFLLFPLDSNFESPPRRAALWSLLIAYAVYSGGMHILVLWFLLAVLFLPSWLPNRDWKFLGCAFTFLMLLLPGKLIAGFFFLKNAYPMALNVSTENPFWILYRYFFFMPSETPTHVSFGNLAFGPWEYVGYVSKLALPASLFFFYSRIRQKTHLPRLLAQVVFSASLITIAVGAWQPGFLSAYHNPIKWLGLFTLPFTLAFAHAAGAVEIQLRRGFPLKTLWIAFAFVSAFLLWENTYYTGFFAAKETGISFNPTSANKVWDHLEKGQALPPVHSLNDQRGADIVGLLAGESSLRCAEPTYGYFQEGLHTKLQVGPSAHVRDSSYNLSHPGCLLYPEFYGCKAWDRIPVKEAEAFHAFSQAQADAWELPIWQSVLFLLHAATALLLVLFSLSPVASRVGRMRRKP
;
A
#
# COMPACT_ATOMS: atom_id res chain seq x y z
N MET A 1 -40.15 1.08 -15.93
CA MET A 1 -39.94 0.91 -14.47
C MET A 1 -38.50 1.32 -14.13
N ARG A 2 -38.32 2.42 -13.38
CA ARG A 2 -37.00 2.81 -12.85
C ARG A 2 -36.75 1.99 -11.59
N TYR A 3 -35.70 1.19 -11.56
CA TYR A 3 -35.30 0.52 -10.31
C TYR A 3 -34.86 1.52 -9.25
N PRO A 4 -34.96 1.15 -7.96
CA PRO A 4 -34.22 1.84 -6.92
C PRO A 4 -32.72 1.69 -7.23
N LYS A 5 -32.10 2.78 -7.68
CA LYS A 5 -30.66 2.87 -7.98
C LYS A 5 -29.77 2.43 -6.81
N LEU A 6 -30.34 2.28 -5.60
CA LEU A 6 -29.65 1.93 -4.38
C LEU A 6 -29.44 0.41 -4.20
N LEU A 7 -30.28 -0.46 -4.79
CA LEU A 7 -30.19 -1.91 -4.53
C LEU A 7 -28.88 -2.55 -5.02
N VAL A 8 -28.27 -2.01 -6.08
CA VAL A 8 -26.97 -2.49 -6.58
C VAL A 8 -25.81 -2.34 -5.58
N TYR A 9 -25.96 -1.46 -4.57
CA TYR A 9 -24.93 -1.21 -3.58
C TYR A 9 -25.06 -2.09 -2.33
N LEU A 10 -26.21 -2.78 -2.13
CA LEU A 10 -26.41 -3.64 -0.96
C LEU A 10 -25.33 -4.75 -0.85
N PRO A 11 -24.95 -5.47 -1.92
CA PRO A 11 -23.90 -6.46 -1.81
C PRO A 11 -22.53 -5.85 -1.47
N ALA A 12 -22.27 -4.61 -1.89
CA ALA A 12 -21.03 -3.91 -1.56
C ALA A 12 -20.97 -3.54 -0.08
N ALA A 13 -22.08 -3.06 0.48
CA ALA A 13 -22.20 -2.82 1.91
C ALA A 13 -22.06 -4.12 2.73
N ALA A 14 -22.66 -5.22 2.25
CA ALA A 14 -22.51 -6.54 2.87
C ALA A 14 -21.07 -7.06 2.80
N ALA A 15 -20.41 -6.93 1.64
CA ALA A 15 -19.00 -7.27 1.45
C ALA A 15 -18.10 -6.47 2.41
N LEU A 16 -18.32 -5.17 2.50
CA LEU A 16 -17.58 -4.31 3.41
C LEU A 16 -17.78 -4.73 4.88
N GLY A 17 -19.02 -4.96 5.28
CA GLY A 17 -19.34 -5.43 6.63
C GLY A 17 -18.68 -6.78 6.95
N LEU A 18 -18.66 -7.72 6.01
CA LEU A 18 -18.00 -9.02 6.13
C LEU A 18 -16.48 -8.89 6.28
N LEU A 19 -15.84 -8.08 5.42
CA LEU A 19 -14.39 -7.89 5.46
C LEU A 19 -13.95 -7.23 6.76
N LEU A 20 -14.67 -6.19 7.21
CA LEU A 20 -14.36 -5.49 8.46
C LEU A 20 -14.68 -6.31 9.71
N SER A 21 -15.71 -7.16 9.67
CA SER A 21 -16.02 -8.06 10.79
C SER A 21 -14.97 -9.17 10.92
N ALA A 22 -14.48 -9.69 9.80
CA ALA A 22 -13.42 -10.70 9.79
C ALA A 22 -12.06 -10.17 10.29
N MET A 23 -11.84 -8.85 10.26
CA MET A 23 -10.61 -8.24 10.79
C MET A 23 -10.67 -7.91 12.28
N GLN A 24 -11.82 -8.09 12.96
CA GLN A 24 -11.93 -7.76 14.38
C GLN A 24 -10.97 -8.61 15.24
N PRO A 25 -10.54 -8.10 16.41
CA PRO A 25 -9.61 -8.81 17.27
C PRO A 25 -10.13 -10.20 17.67
N ILE A 26 -9.30 -11.22 17.50
CA ILE A 26 -9.60 -12.60 17.88
C ILE A 26 -8.97 -12.86 19.24
N ARG A 27 -9.78 -13.12 20.27
CA ARG A 27 -9.34 -13.22 21.68
C ARG A 27 -8.53 -12.00 22.15
N GLY A 28 -8.86 -10.82 21.63
CA GLY A 28 -8.15 -9.57 21.94
C GLY A 28 -6.81 -9.40 21.22
N LEU A 29 -6.45 -10.31 20.30
CA LEU A 29 -5.25 -10.24 19.49
C LEU A 29 -5.58 -9.84 18.04
N ILE A 30 -4.62 -9.18 17.38
CA ILE A 30 -4.67 -8.80 15.97
C ILE A 30 -3.40 -9.27 15.26
N GLY A 31 -3.33 -9.03 13.95
CA GLY A 31 -2.18 -9.34 13.11
C GLY A 31 -0.85 -8.85 13.70
N HIS A 32 0.19 -9.66 13.61
CA HIS A 32 1.50 -9.38 14.19
C HIS A 32 2.18 -8.12 13.62
N ASP A 33 1.99 -7.81 12.34
CA ASP A 33 2.62 -6.66 11.69
C ASP A 33 1.98 -5.32 12.07
N TYR A 34 0.78 -5.34 12.70
CA TYR A 34 0.21 -4.12 13.28
C TYR A 34 1.13 -3.51 14.35
N TYR A 35 1.97 -4.32 14.98
CA TYR A 35 2.99 -3.83 15.91
C TYR A 35 3.89 -2.78 15.23
N LEU A 36 4.41 -3.06 14.03
CA LEU A 36 5.28 -2.13 13.32
C LEU A 36 4.52 -0.85 12.97
N ALA A 37 3.38 -1.00 12.29
CA ALA A 37 2.56 0.13 11.87
C ALA A 37 2.14 1.04 13.03
N PHE A 38 1.72 0.44 14.16
CA PHE A 38 1.29 1.23 15.32
C PHE A 38 2.45 1.93 16.01
N THR A 39 3.63 1.31 16.06
CA THR A 39 4.84 1.97 16.54
C THR A 39 5.11 3.24 15.75
N GLU A 40 5.11 3.15 14.41
CA GLU A 40 5.28 4.32 13.54
C GLU A 40 4.21 5.38 13.76
N TYR A 41 2.93 4.97 13.81
CA TYR A 41 1.84 5.94 13.97
C TYR A 41 1.91 6.69 15.31
N LEU A 42 2.30 6.00 16.38
CA LEU A 42 2.44 6.60 17.71
C LEU A 42 3.64 7.54 17.77
N ILE A 43 4.77 7.17 17.15
CA ILE A 43 5.91 8.09 16.95
C ILE A 43 5.48 9.31 16.14
N GLY A 44 4.71 9.11 15.06
CA GLY A 44 4.16 10.19 14.26
C GLY A 44 3.21 11.10 15.05
N LYS A 45 2.33 10.55 15.88
CA LYS A 45 1.42 11.34 16.74
C LYS A 45 2.22 12.11 17.80
N ASN A 46 3.25 11.50 18.39
CA ASN A 46 4.16 12.21 19.29
C ASN A 46 4.88 13.36 18.58
N HIS A 47 5.36 13.13 17.35
CA HIS A 47 5.98 14.18 16.54
C HIS A 47 5.03 15.34 16.28
N LEU A 48 3.78 15.06 15.91
CA LEU A 48 2.76 16.10 15.70
C LEU A 48 2.48 16.91 16.98
N LEU A 49 2.52 16.25 18.14
CA LEU A 49 2.33 16.89 19.44
C LEU A 49 3.51 17.80 19.81
N VAL A 50 4.75 17.36 19.58
CA VAL A 50 5.97 18.09 19.96
C VAL A 50 6.33 19.18 18.94
N ASN A 51 6.19 18.89 17.65
CA ASN A 51 6.73 19.71 16.57
C ASN A 51 5.67 20.28 15.62
N GLY A 52 4.38 19.99 15.84
CA GLY A 52 3.32 20.36 14.91
C GLY A 52 3.45 19.66 13.56
N PHE A 53 3.09 20.35 12.47
CA PHE A 53 3.04 19.78 11.12
C PHE A 53 4.39 19.70 10.40
N SER A 54 5.51 19.86 11.11
CA SER A 54 6.84 19.67 10.51
C SER A 54 7.05 18.19 10.13
N LEU A 55 7.97 17.93 9.19
CA LEU A 55 8.28 16.57 8.77
C LEU A 55 9.21 15.88 9.79
N PRO A 56 8.89 14.66 10.26
CA PRO A 56 9.78 13.87 11.11
C PRO A 56 10.90 13.28 10.28
N HIS A 57 11.99 14.01 10.09
CA HIS A 57 13.14 13.52 9.34
C HIS A 57 13.78 12.29 10.00
N TYR A 58 13.82 12.29 11.33
CA TYR A 58 14.52 11.29 12.13
C TYR A 58 13.68 10.87 13.34
N THR A 59 13.95 9.70 13.91
CA THR A 59 13.40 9.28 15.20
C THR A 59 14.45 8.55 16.04
N ALA A 60 14.54 8.88 17.32
CA ALA A 60 15.38 8.17 18.29
C ALA A 60 14.70 6.90 18.83
N SER A 61 13.38 6.77 18.66
CA SER A 61 12.58 5.73 19.29
C SER A 61 12.72 4.36 18.60
N LEU A 62 13.20 4.30 17.37
CA LEU A 62 13.42 3.05 16.62
C LEU A 62 14.91 2.79 16.42
N CYS A 63 15.36 1.57 16.72
CA CYS A 63 16.72 1.07 16.45
C CYS A 63 17.85 1.94 17.02
N GLY A 64 17.58 2.72 18.08
CA GLY A 64 18.53 3.68 18.65
C GLY A 64 18.89 4.84 17.73
N GLY A 65 18.05 5.15 16.74
CA GLY A 65 18.16 6.34 15.89
C GLY A 65 18.15 6.05 14.40
N LEU A 66 17.07 6.40 13.70
CA LEU A 66 16.90 6.18 12.26
C LEU A 66 16.33 7.37 11.49
N PRO A 67 16.56 7.42 10.17
CA PRO A 67 15.71 8.15 9.24
C PRO A 67 14.26 7.65 9.32
N PHE A 68 13.31 8.56 9.51
CA PHE A 68 11.90 8.21 9.61
C PHE A 68 11.14 8.61 8.34
N PHE A 69 11.13 9.90 7.99
CA PHE A 69 10.53 10.35 6.74
C PHE A 69 11.20 9.74 5.50
N SER A 70 12.50 9.46 5.52
CA SER A 70 13.18 8.87 4.37
C SER A 70 12.84 7.40 4.16
N ASP A 71 12.28 6.73 5.16
CA ASP A 71 11.93 5.32 5.05
C ASP A 71 10.84 5.12 3.97
N PRO A 72 11.09 4.24 2.97
CA PRO A 72 10.11 3.83 1.98
C PRO A 72 8.78 3.32 2.50
N GLN A 73 8.77 2.75 3.69
CA GLN A 73 7.61 2.17 4.35
C GLN A 73 6.93 3.13 5.32
N SER A 74 7.61 4.23 5.71
CA SER A 74 7.04 5.22 6.63
C SER A 74 5.66 5.68 6.17
N THR A 75 4.72 5.54 7.09
CA THR A 75 3.31 5.85 6.90
C THR A 75 2.90 7.21 7.48
N PHE A 76 3.87 8.08 7.81
CA PHE A 76 3.59 9.37 8.47
C PHE A 76 2.63 10.27 7.67
N ILE A 77 2.80 10.35 6.35
CA ILE A 77 1.87 11.08 5.48
C ILE A 77 0.88 10.07 4.89
N SER A 78 -0.14 9.75 5.69
CA SER A 78 -1.17 8.79 5.29
C SER A 78 -2.52 9.10 5.96
N LEU A 79 -3.61 8.57 5.40
CA LEU A 79 -4.92 8.67 6.02
C LEU A 79 -4.97 8.05 7.44
N PRO A 80 -4.41 6.87 7.73
CA PRO A 80 -4.44 6.32 9.08
C PRO A 80 -3.71 7.21 10.10
N GLN A 81 -2.61 7.88 9.73
CA GLN A 81 -1.95 8.85 10.60
C GLN A 81 -2.88 10.04 10.93
N VAL A 82 -3.60 10.57 9.94
CA VAL A 82 -4.57 11.66 10.16
C VAL A 82 -5.72 11.21 11.06
N LEU A 83 -6.23 9.99 10.85
CA LEU A 83 -7.31 9.44 11.67
C LEU A 83 -6.86 9.16 13.12
N LEU A 84 -5.57 8.88 13.34
CA LEU A 84 -5.00 8.66 14.68
C LEU A 84 -5.12 9.90 15.59
N SER A 85 -5.28 11.09 15.01
CA SER A 85 -5.57 12.31 15.76
C SER A 85 -6.94 12.28 16.43
N PHE A 86 -7.86 11.40 16.01
CA PHE A 86 -9.24 11.35 16.50
C PHE A 86 -9.65 9.98 17.03
N LEU A 87 -8.97 8.93 16.62
CA LEU A 87 -9.31 7.55 16.91
C LEU A 87 -8.07 6.79 17.41
N PRO A 88 -8.25 5.75 18.24
CA PRO A 88 -7.16 4.84 18.58
C PRO A 88 -6.55 4.16 17.33
N PRO A 89 -5.35 3.54 17.44
CA PRO A 89 -4.63 3.00 16.29
C PRO A 89 -5.45 2.03 15.43
N PHE A 90 -6.07 1.02 16.04
CA PHE A 90 -6.77 -0.01 15.30
C PHE A 90 -8.05 0.48 14.59
N PRO A 91 -8.95 1.25 15.25
CA PRO A 91 -10.07 1.90 14.57
C PRO A 91 -9.66 2.83 13.42
N SER A 92 -8.55 3.56 13.56
CA SER A 92 -8.01 4.43 12.49
C SER A 92 -7.67 3.64 11.22
N VAL A 93 -7.05 2.47 11.39
CA VAL A 93 -6.72 1.59 10.26
C VAL A 93 -7.97 0.93 9.68
N LEU A 94 -8.91 0.45 10.51
CA LEU A 94 -10.16 -0.13 10.02
C LEU A 94 -10.98 0.87 9.20
N LEU A 95 -11.08 2.12 9.65
CA LEU A 95 -11.77 3.17 8.90
C LEU A 95 -11.04 3.49 7.59
N THR A 96 -9.71 3.50 7.59
CA THR A 96 -8.91 3.62 6.36
C THR A 96 -9.27 2.51 5.38
N TYR A 97 -9.28 1.25 5.81
CA TYR A 97 -9.64 0.14 4.93
C TYR A 97 -11.07 0.27 4.42
N ALA A 98 -12.02 0.68 5.28
CA ALA A 98 -13.40 0.86 4.88
C ALA A 98 -13.54 1.88 3.73
N LEU A 99 -12.87 3.02 3.88
CA LEU A 99 -12.85 4.09 2.87
C LEU A 99 -12.18 3.63 1.58
N PHE A 100 -11.03 2.95 1.68
CA PHE A 100 -10.29 2.48 0.52
C PHE A 100 -10.99 1.35 -0.23
N TYR A 101 -11.71 0.46 0.45
CA TYR A 101 -12.59 -0.52 -0.21
C TYR A 101 -13.72 0.19 -0.97
N GLY A 102 -14.32 1.22 -0.37
CA GLY A 102 -15.30 2.05 -1.06
C GLY A 102 -14.73 2.75 -2.31
N LEU A 103 -13.52 3.32 -2.20
CA LEU A 103 -12.81 3.93 -3.32
C LEU A 103 -12.47 2.91 -4.41
N GLY A 104 -11.96 1.73 -4.05
CA GLY A 104 -11.65 0.67 -5.01
C GLY A 104 -12.89 0.19 -5.74
N TYR A 105 -13.98 -0.04 -5.02
CA TYR A 105 -15.27 -0.38 -5.61
C TYR A 105 -15.74 0.68 -6.60
N LEU A 106 -15.78 1.95 -6.18
CA LEU A 106 -16.22 3.07 -7.01
C LEU A 106 -15.33 3.23 -8.25
N GLY A 107 -14.02 3.13 -8.08
CA GLY A 107 -13.04 3.24 -9.16
C GLY A 107 -13.27 2.18 -10.24
N VAL A 108 -13.55 0.91 -9.87
CA VAL A 108 -13.88 -0.14 -10.85
C VAL A 108 -15.20 0.15 -11.56
N VAL A 109 -16.25 0.55 -10.83
CA VAL A 109 -17.54 0.89 -11.47
C VAL A 109 -17.36 2.01 -12.51
N LEU A 110 -16.68 3.10 -12.12
CA LEU A 110 -16.44 4.24 -13.01
C LEU A 110 -15.57 3.86 -14.22
N LEU A 111 -14.54 3.04 -14.00
CA LEU A 111 -13.68 2.55 -15.08
C LEU A 111 -14.46 1.66 -16.07
N CYS A 112 -15.27 0.74 -15.57
CA CYS A 112 -16.06 -0.18 -16.39
C CYS A 112 -17.17 0.54 -17.16
N GLU A 113 -17.96 1.40 -16.52
CA GLU A 113 -19.05 2.15 -17.17
C GLU A 113 -18.52 3.27 -18.08
N GLY A 114 -17.51 4.00 -17.60
CA GLY A 114 -16.96 5.18 -18.26
C GLY A 114 -16.08 4.83 -19.45
N HIS A 115 -15.02 4.07 -19.24
CA HIS A 115 -14.07 3.73 -20.30
C HIS A 115 -14.49 2.49 -21.09
N TYR A 116 -14.75 1.38 -20.40
CA TYR A 116 -15.05 0.09 -21.06
C TYR A 116 -16.51 -0.07 -21.52
N LYS A 117 -17.36 0.93 -21.25
CA LYS A 117 -18.79 0.97 -21.63
C LYS A 117 -19.56 -0.30 -21.24
N GLN A 118 -19.17 -0.92 -20.13
CA GLN A 118 -19.85 -2.10 -19.63
C GLN A 118 -21.22 -1.73 -19.06
N PRO A 119 -22.21 -2.64 -19.16
CA PRO A 119 -23.48 -2.47 -18.48
C PRO A 119 -23.31 -2.27 -16.96
N ARG A 120 -24.33 -1.70 -16.33
CA ARG A 120 -24.27 -1.32 -14.92
C ARG A 120 -24.14 -2.51 -13.99
N LEU A 121 -24.93 -3.58 -14.16
CA LEU A 121 -24.88 -4.72 -13.22
C LEU A 121 -23.53 -5.43 -13.32
N SER A 122 -23.00 -5.65 -14.53
CA SER A 122 -21.67 -6.22 -14.73
C SER A 122 -20.55 -5.36 -14.13
N SER A 123 -20.66 -4.03 -14.21
CA SER A 123 -19.70 -3.10 -13.58
C SER A 123 -19.70 -3.21 -12.06
N HIS A 124 -20.89 -3.31 -11.44
CA HIS A 124 -21.00 -3.54 -10.00
C HIS A 124 -20.51 -4.94 -9.58
N LEU A 125 -20.76 -5.99 -10.38
CA LEU A 125 -20.21 -7.33 -10.11
C LEU A 125 -18.68 -7.34 -10.22
N ALA A 126 -18.11 -6.65 -11.21
CA ALA A 126 -16.67 -6.53 -11.36
C ALA A 126 -16.05 -5.78 -10.16
N ALA A 127 -16.72 -4.73 -9.68
CA ALA A 127 -16.29 -4.02 -8.48
C ALA A 127 -16.33 -4.90 -7.23
N LEU A 128 -17.37 -5.72 -7.05
CA LEU A 128 -17.43 -6.73 -5.98
C LEU A 128 -16.30 -7.75 -6.09
N PHE A 129 -16.09 -8.30 -7.29
CA PHE A 129 -15.02 -9.24 -7.58
C PHE A 129 -13.65 -8.65 -7.23
N PHE A 130 -13.42 -7.37 -7.54
CA PHE A 130 -12.19 -6.66 -7.19
C PHE A 130 -12.02 -6.51 -5.69
N ILE A 131 -13.00 -6.00 -4.95
CA ILE A 131 -12.82 -5.75 -3.50
C ILE A 131 -12.80 -7.03 -2.66
N LEU A 132 -13.38 -8.13 -3.16
CA LEU A 132 -13.39 -9.44 -2.48
C LEU A 132 -12.16 -10.31 -2.79
N ASN A 133 -11.12 -9.75 -3.42
CA ASN A 133 -9.85 -10.44 -3.64
C ASN A 133 -9.15 -10.74 -2.31
N GLY A 134 -8.44 -11.87 -2.24
CA GLY A 134 -7.74 -12.28 -1.03
C GLY A 134 -6.43 -11.54 -0.78
N PHE A 135 -5.81 -11.00 -1.83
CA PHE A 135 -4.53 -10.29 -1.73
C PHE A 135 -4.65 -9.12 -0.76
N CYS A 136 -5.63 -8.23 -0.93
CA CYS A 136 -5.86 -7.16 0.03
C CYS A 136 -6.21 -7.69 1.42
N PHE A 137 -7.16 -8.62 1.52
CA PHE A 137 -7.64 -9.10 2.81
C PHE A 137 -6.53 -9.73 3.64
N ALA A 138 -5.75 -10.66 3.08
CA ALA A 138 -4.73 -11.38 3.85
C ALA A 138 -3.63 -10.44 4.36
N HIS A 139 -3.25 -9.44 3.57
CA HIS A 139 -2.26 -8.44 3.97
C HIS A 139 -2.83 -7.51 5.06
N PHE A 140 -4.08 -7.07 4.94
CA PHE A 140 -4.74 -6.28 6.00
C PHE A 140 -4.93 -7.08 7.28
N PHE A 141 -5.24 -8.37 7.16
CA PHE A 141 -5.46 -9.25 8.30
C PHE A 141 -4.21 -9.36 9.19
N VAL A 142 -3.03 -9.51 8.58
CA VAL A 142 -1.77 -9.62 9.34
C VAL A 142 -1.17 -8.30 9.76
N GLY A 143 -1.60 -7.18 9.18
CA GLY A 143 -1.17 -5.83 9.57
C GLY A 143 -0.27 -5.12 8.57
N HIS A 144 -0.21 -5.57 7.31
CA HIS A 144 0.46 -4.85 6.23
C HIS A 144 -0.35 -3.63 5.77
N VAL A 145 -0.42 -2.62 6.63
CA VAL A 145 -1.29 -1.44 6.48
C VAL A 145 -1.09 -0.69 5.17
N THR A 146 0.13 -0.66 4.63
CA THR A 146 0.51 0.05 3.40
C THR A 146 -0.17 -0.49 2.14
N HIS A 147 -0.72 -1.72 2.18
CA HIS A 147 -1.40 -2.34 1.06
C HIS A 147 -2.74 -1.67 0.71
N HIS A 148 -3.27 -0.77 1.56
CA HIS A 148 -4.51 -0.04 1.29
C HIS A 148 -4.44 0.73 -0.04
N VAL A 149 -3.24 1.20 -0.41
CA VAL A 149 -2.94 1.84 -1.69
C VAL A 149 -3.29 0.97 -2.89
N PHE A 150 -3.23 -0.36 -2.78
CA PHE A 150 -3.61 -1.28 -3.87
C PHE A 150 -5.06 -1.05 -4.33
N LEU A 151 -5.96 -0.69 -3.42
CA LEU A 151 -7.36 -0.42 -3.74
C LEU A 151 -7.54 0.88 -4.55
N LEU A 152 -6.52 1.74 -4.65
CA LEU A 152 -6.51 2.89 -5.55
C LEU A 152 -6.19 2.52 -7.00
N SER A 153 -5.83 1.27 -7.27
CA SER A 153 -5.43 0.85 -8.61
C SER A 153 -6.42 1.13 -9.76
N PRO A 154 -7.74 1.01 -9.59
CA PRO A 154 -8.66 1.38 -10.66
C PRO A 154 -8.56 2.87 -11.01
N TRP A 155 -8.19 3.72 -10.05
CA TRP A 155 -8.00 5.16 -10.25
C TRP A 155 -6.69 5.48 -10.98
N PHE A 156 -5.62 4.70 -10.74
CA PHE A 156 -4.39 4.80 -11.53
C PHE A 156 -4.65 4.56 -13.01
N LEU A 157 -5.64 3.73 -13.36
CA LEU A 157 -6.07 3.48 -14.74
C LEU A 157 -7.12 4.48 -15.23
N LEU A 158 -8.08 4.86 -14.38
CA LEU A 158 -9.21 5.70 -14.78
C LEU A 158 -8.75 7.07 -15.32
N PHE A 159 -7.87 7.77 -14.61
CA PHE A 159 -7.42 9.10 -15.02
C PHE A 159 -6.67 9.15 -16.36
N PRO A 160 -5.72 8.24 -16.67
CA PRO A 160 -5.09 8.21 -17.98
C PRO A 160 -6.03 7.73 -19.09
N LEU A 161 -6.95 6.80 -18.80
CA LEU A 161 -7.78 6.14 -19.83
C LEU A 161 -9.08 6.86 -20.18
N ASP A 162 -9.74 7.52 -19.23
CA ASP A 162 -11.02 8.21 -19.48
C ASP A 162 -10.84 9.72 -19.68
N SER A 163 -10.63 10.11 -20.93
CA SER A 163 -10.50 11.51 -21.32
C SER A 163 -11.73 12.38 -21.04
N ASN A 164 -12.90 11.77 -20.79
CA ASN A 164 -14.13 12.51 -20.48
C ASN A 164 -14.30 12.78 -18.99
N PHE A 165 -13.47 12.18 -18.13
CA PHE A 165 -13.62 12.28 -16.70
C PHE A 165 -13.48 13.73 -16.20
N GLU A 166 -12.41 14.41 -16.63
CA GLU A 166 -12.08 15.79 -16.26
C GLU A 166 -11.19 16.43 -17.35
N SER A 167 -10.85 17.72 -17.21
CA SER A 167 -9.88 18.35 -18.11
C SER A 167 -8.47 17.73 -17.96
N PRO A 168 -7.62 17.69 -19.01
CA PRO A 168 -6.30 17.07 -18.92
C PRO A 168 -5.41 17.57 -17.77
N PRO A 169 -5.30 18.89 -17.49
CA PRO A 169 -4.50 19.37 -16.35
C PRO A 169 -5.08 18.95 -14.99
N ARG A 170 -6.41 18.93 -14.84
CA ARG A 170 -7.04 18.52 -13.58
C ARG A 170 -6.96 17.01 -13.36
N ARG A 171 -7.11 16.21 -14.42
CA ARG A 171 -6.82 14.77 -14.39
C ARG A 171 -5.38 14.51 -14.00
N ALA A 172 -4.44 15.24 -14.59
CA ALA A 172 -3.04 15.15 -14.26
C ALA A 172 -2.79 15.50 -12.78
N ALA A 173 -3.38 16.59 -12.28
CA ALA A 173 -3.28 16.97 -10.87
C ALA A 173 -3.79 15.86 -9.92
N LEU A 174 -5.00 15.35 -10.16
CA LEU A 174 -5.59 14.27 -9.37
C LEU A 174 -4.76 12.98 -9.42
N TRP A 175 -4.28 12.60 -10.60
CA TRP A 175 -3.45 11.42 -10.78
C TRP A 175 -2.08 11.56 -10.12
N SER A 176 -1.45 12.74 -10.23
CA SER A 176 -0.17 13.02 -9.57
C SER A 176 -0.32 13.07 -8.05
N LEU A 177 -1.41 13.62 -7.51
CA LEU A 177 -1.73 13.57 -6.07
C LEU A 177 -1.95 12.14 -5.59
N LEU A 178 -2.59 11.28 -6.41
CA LEU A 178 -2.81 9.87 -6.08
C LEU A 178 -1.49 9.09 -6.02
N ILE A 179 -0.58 9.32 -6.97
CA ILE A 179 0.76 8.71 -6.94
C ILE A 179 1.57 9.26 -5.78
N ALA A 180 1.52 10.58 -5.52
CA ALA A 180 2.17 11.17 -4.37
C ALA A 180 1.67 10.51 -3.08
N TYR A 181 0.36 10.41 -2.87
CA TYR A 181 -0.21 9.70 -1.72
C TYR A 181 0.39 8.30 -1.58
N ALA A 182 0.42 7.53 -2.66
CA ALA A 182 0.97 6.18 -2.65
C ALA A 182 2.47 6.11 -2.29
N VAL A 183 3.29 7.08 -2.71
CA VAL A 183 4.71 7.18 -2.31
C VAL A 183 4.84 7.55 -0.84
N TYR A 184 4.06 8.54 -0.40
CA TYR A 184 4.17 9.13 0.93
C TYR A 184 3.53 8.28 2.04
N SER A 185 2.59 7.40 1.70
CA SER A 185 1.88 6.52 2.63
C SER A 185 2.51 5.12 2.75
N GLY A 186 3.79 4.97 2.43
CA GLY A 186 4.50 3.68 2.49
C GLY A 186 4.18 2.68 1.36
N GLY A 187 3.41 3.10 0.34
CA GLY A 187 2.91 2.25 -0.75
C GLY A 187 3.85 2.10 -1.94
N MET A 188 5.15 2.42 -1.81
CA MET A 188 6.08 2.38 -2.96
C MET A 188 6.21 1.00 -3.59
N HIS A 189 6.16 -0.07 -2.81
CA HIS A 189 6.18 -1.44 -3.34
C HIS A 189 4.98 -1.70 -4.26
N ILE A 190 3.78 -1.22 -3.90
CA ILE A 190 2.59 -1.27 -4.76
C ILE A 190 2.79 -0.44 -6.02
N LEU A 191 3.42 0.73 -5.94
CA LEU A 191 3.71 1.54 -7.12
C LEU A 191 4.71 0.90 -8.08
N VAL A 192 5.73 0.19 -7.60
CA VAL A 192 6.64 -0.58 -8.46
C VAL A 192 5.85 -1.61 -9.26
N LEU A 193 4.94 -2.33 -8.59
CA LEU A 193 4.04 -3.26 -9.25
C LEU A 193 3.23 -2.54 -10.35
N TRP A 194 2.60 -1.41 -10.03
CA TRP A 194 1.80 -0.63 -10.99
C TRP A 194 2.63 -0.02 -12.12
N PHE A 195 3.86 0.39 -11.85
CA PHE A 195 4.76 0.92 -12.86
C PHE A 195 5.09 -0.16 -13.89
N LEU A 196 5.36 -1.39 -13.45
CA LEU A 196 5.53 -2.53 -14.36
C LEU A 196 4.28 -2.69 -15.22
N LEU A 197 3.08 -2.79 -14.64
CA LEU A 197 1.83 -2.82 -15.41
C LEU A 197 1.73 -1.63 -16.38
N ALA A 198 2.02 -0.42 -15.93
CA ALA A 198 1.89 0.77 -16.74
C ALA A 198 2.80 0.77 -17.96
N VAL A 199 4.06 0.37 -17.80
CA VAL A 199 5.02 0.25 -18.92
C VAL A 199 4.52 -0.77 -19.95
N LEU A 200 3.93 -1.86 -19.49
CA LEU A 200 3.53 -2.97 -20.36
C LEU A 200 2.28 -2.69 -21.16
N PHE A 201 1.34 -2.00 -20.53
CA PHE A 201 0.09 -1.64 -21.17
C PHE A 201 0.14 -0.22 -21.75
N LEU A 202 1.22 0.54 -21.56
CA LEU A 202 1.44 1.86 -22.17
C LEU A 202 1.10 1.91 -23.67
N PRO A 203 1.52 0.93 -24.49
CA PRO A 203 1.22 0.94 -25.93
C PRO A 203 -0.26 0.72 -26.26
N SER A 204 -0.99 0.01 -25.40
CA SER A 204 -2.45 -0.18 -25.54
C SER A 204 -3.26 0.89 -24.82
N TRP A 205 -2.67 1.64 -23.88
CA TRP A 205 -3.26 2.72 -23.09
C TRP A 205 -3.16 4.10 -23.74
N LEU A 206 -2.28 4.28 -24.73
CA LEU A 206 -2.13 5.53 -25.47
C LEU A 206 -2.72 5.49 -26.89
N PRO A 207 -3.93 4.96 -27.16
CA PRO A 207 -4.53 5.08 -28.50
C PRO A 207 -4.88 6.54 -28.80
N ASN A 208 -5.23 7.33 -27.78
CA ASN A 208 -5.42 8.77 -27.85
C ASN A 208 -4.21 9.43 -27.19
N ARG A 209 -3.30 9.96 -28.00
CA ARG A 209 -2.08 10.67 -27.56
C ARG A 209 -2.42 11.94 -26.77
N ASP A 210 -2.94 11.82 -25.56
CA ASP A 210 -3.24 12.94 -24.65
C ASP A 210 -1.95 13.48 -24.03
N TRP A 211 -1.08 14.04 -24.90
CA TRP A 211 0.22 14.60 -24.53
C TRP A 211 0.10 15.73 -23.50
N LYS A 212 -1.06 16.43 -23.47
CA LYS A 212 -1.33 17.47 -22.49
C LYS A 212 -1.44 16.87 -21.09
N PHE A 213 -2.23 15.79 -20.92
CA PHE A 213 -2.28 15.07 -19.66
C PHE A 213 -0.89 14.56 -19.26
N LEU A 214 -0.17 13.89 -20.17
CA LEU A 214 1.16 13.33 -19.87
C LEU A 214 2.17 14.41 -19.47
N GLY A 215 2.24 15.52 -20.21
CA GLY A 215 3.15 16.63 -19.91
C GLY A 215 2.83 17.29 -18.57
N CYS A 216 1.55 17.52 -18.26
CA CYS A 216 1.13 18.07 -16.96
C CYS A 216 1.46 17.08 -15.83
N ALA A 217 1.12 15.80 -16.02
CA ALA A 217 1.32 14.76 -15.00
C ALA A 217 2.82 14.57 -14.70
N PHE A 218 3.66 14.52 -15.72
CA PHE A 218 5.11 14.47 -15.57
C PHE A 218 5.63 15.68 -14.80
N THR A 219 5.21 16.90 -15.18
CA THR A 219 5.61 18.13 -14.50
C THR A 219 5.22 18.11 -13.02
N PHE A 220 3.97 17.77 -12.71
CA PHE A 220 3.50 17.70 -11.33
C PHE A 220 4.24 16.62 -10.52
N LEU A 221 4.50 15.45 -11.09
CA LEU A 221 5.26 14.40 -10.40
C LEU A 221 6.72 14.81 -10.13
N MET A 222 7.37 15.51 -11.07
CA MET A 222 8.71 16.06 -10.89
C MET A 222 8.77 17.13 -9.80
N LEU A 223 7.65 17.76 -9.45
CA LEU A 223 7.59 18.72 -8.35
C LEU A 223 7.19 18.08 -7.01
N LEU A 224 6.40 17.00 -7.02
CA LEU A 224 5.89 16.34 -5.80
C LEU A 224 6.84 15.29 -5.19
N LEU A 225 7.50 14.50 -6.04
CA LEU A 225 8.14 13.26 -5.61
C LEU A 225 9.64 13.32 -5.28
N PRO A 226 10.49 14.16 -5.92
CA PRO A 226 11.94 14.01 -5.77
C PRO A 226 12.44 14.07 -4.34
N GLY A 227 11.84 14.91 -3.48
CA GLY A 227 12.25 15.04 -2.09
C GLY A 227 12.23 13.70 -1.33
N LYS A 228 11.11 12.98 -1.38
CA LYS A 228 10.97 11.66 -0.72
C LYS A 228 11.74 10.56 -1.45
N LEU A 229 11.72 10.54 -2.78
CA LEU A 229 12.40 9.50 -3.56
C LEU A 229 13.92 9.56 -3.42
N ILE A 230 14.52 10.75 -3.46
CA ILE A 230 15.96 10.92 -3.29
C ILE A 230 16.37 10.55 -1.86
N ALA A 231 15.62 11.02 -0.86
CA ALA A 231 15.90 10.69 0.54
C ALA A 231 15.80 9.18 0.80
N GLY A 232 14.77 8.51 0.26
CA GLY A 232 14.62 7.06 0.34
C GLY A 232 15.69 6.29 -0.43
N PHE A 233 16.15 6.81 -1.58
CA PHE A 233 17.28 6.21 -2.30
C PHE A 233 18.57 6.25 -1.47
N PHE A 234 18.89 7.39 -0.86
CA PHE A 234 20.06 7.50 0.02
C PHE A 234 19.97 6.58 1.23
N PHE A 235 18.78 6.46 1.82
CA PHE A 235 18.55 5.53 2.91
C PHE A 235 18.80 4.08 2.49
N LEU A 236 18.14 3.63 1.42
CA LEU A 236 18.26 2.26 0.90
C LEU A 236 19.69 1.91 0.48
N LYS A 237 20.44 2.87 -0.08
CA LYS A 237 21.85 2.67 -0.47
C LYS A 237 22.73 2.20 0.70
N ASN A 238 22.44 2.67 1.91
CA ASN A 238 23.26 2.40 3.10
C ASN A 238 22.63 1.38 4.06
N ALA A 239 21.34 1.08 3.89
CA ALA A 239 20.55 0.20 4.76
C ALA A 239 20.31 -1.20 4.18
N TYR A 240 20.38 -1.38 2.86
CA TYR A 240 19.75 -2.52 2.19
C TYR A 240 20.74 -3.53 1.61
N PRO A 241 21.02 -4.65 2.30
CA PRO A 241 21.57 -5.84 1.66
C PRO A 241 20.49 -6.93 1.59
N MET A 242 20.04 -7.34 0.40
CA MET A 242 19.37 -8.64 0.28
C MET A 242 19.77 -9.41 -0.98
N ALA A 243 20.24 -10.62 -0.73
CA ALA A 243 20.15 -11.74 -1.66
C ALA A 243 18.75 -12.34 -1.52
N LEU A 244 18.08 -12.56 -2.66
CA LEU A 244 16.75 -13.13 -2.70
C LEU A 244 16.79 -14.61 -2.31
N ASN A 245 15.91 -15.02 -1.40
CA ASN A 245 15.63 -16.42 -1.15
C ASN A 245 14.43 -16.86 -2.01
N VAL A 246 14.65 -17.75 -2.97
CA VAL A 246 13.58 -18.31 -3.79
C VAL A 246 12.86 -19.40 -3.00
N SER A 247 11.55 -19.56 -3.22
CA SER A 247 10.81 -20.69 -2.65
C SER A 247 11.40 -22.00 -3.14
N THR A 248 11.51 -22.98 -2.24
CA THR A 248 11.87 -24.35 -2.60
C THR A 248 10.67 -25.13 -3.13
N GLU A 249 9.46 -24.56 -3.07
CA GLU A 249 8.25 -25.23 -3.55
C GLU A 249 8.12 -25.23 -5.06
N ASN A 250 7.34 -26.19 -5.56
CA ASN A 250 7.04 -26.25 -6.98
C ASN A 250 6.24 -24.99 -7.42
N PRO A 251 6.75 -24.25 -8.43
CA PRO A 251 6.06 -23.20 -9.16
C PRO A 251 4.54 -23.35 -9.36
N PHE A 252 4.13 -24.54 -9.79
CA PHE A 252 2.75 -24.85 -10.10
C PHE A 252 1.85 -24.74 -8.87
N TRP A 253 2.28 -25.31 -7.74
CA TRP A 253 1.51 -25.30 -6.50
C TRP A 253 1.40 -23.90 -5.90
N ILE A 254 2.47 -23.09 -6.03
CA ILE A 254 2.44 -21.68 -5.65
C ILE A 254 1.37 -20.94 -6.47
N LEU A 255 1.40 -21.06 -7.81
CA LEU A 255 0.43 -20.39 -8.68
C LEU A 255 -1.00 -20.86 -8.41
N TYR A 256 -1.17 -22.17 -8.25
CA TYR A 256 -2.46 -22.77 -7.98
C TYR A 256 -3.06 -22.24 -6.66
N ARG A 257 -2.28 -22.25 -5.57
CA ARG A 257 -2.72 -21.70 -4.28
C ARG A 257 -2.93 -20.19 -4.34
N TYR A 258 -2.08 -19.48 -5.06
CA TYR A 258 -2.18 -18.04 -5.20
C TYR A 258 -3.52 -17.64 -5.80
N PHE A 259 -3.96 -18.29 -6.87
CA PHE A 259 -5.20 -17.93 -7.55
C PHE A 259 -6.43 -18.65 -6.99
N PHE A 260 -6.37 -19.95 -6.74
CA PHE A 260 -7.54 -20.79 -6.48
C PHE A 260 -7.70 -21.28 -5.04
N PHE A 261 -6.88 -20.74 -4.12
CA PHE A 261 -6.85 -20.98 -2.68
C PHE A 261 -7.78 -22.09 -2.14
N MET A 262 -7.16 -23.15 -1.62
CA MET A 262 -7.85 -24.27 -0.99
C MET A 262 -7.41 -24.36 0.47
N PRO A 263 -8.23 -23.91 1.45
CA PRO A 263 -7.90 -23.92 2.88
C PRO A 263 -7.37 -25.26 3.41
N SER A 264 -7.95 -26.37 2.94
CA SER A 264 -7.57 -27.72 3.37
C SER A 264 -6.17 -28.13 2.94
N GLU A 265 -5.66 -27.54 1.86
CA GLU A 265 -4.35 -27.87 1.26
C GLU A 265 -3.34 -26.73 1.40
N THR A 266 -3.75 -25.59 1.96
CA THR A 266 -2.88 -24.44 2.13
C THR A 266 -2.11 -24.62 3.44
N PRO A 267 -0.78 -24.80 3.38
CA PRO A 267 0.01 -24.87 4.60
C PRO A 267 -0.07 -23.54 5.35
N THR A 268 0.20 -23.56 6.65
CA THR A 268 0.28 -22.33 7.47
C THR A 268 1.61 -21.60 7.27
N HIS A 269 2.63 -22.29 6.75
CA HIS A 269 3.92 -21.71 6.40
C HIS A 269 4.53 -22.40 5.17
N VAL A 270 5.25 -21.63 4.36
CA VAL A 270 6.06 -22.12 3.24
C VAL A 270 7.48 -21.59 3.38
N SER A 271 8.47 -22.42 3.08
CA SER A 271 9.87 -22.03 3.12
C SER A 271 10.30 -21.26 1.86
N PHE A 272 11.02 -20.16 2.08
CA PHE A 272 11.68 -19.33 1.09
C PHE A 272 13.13 -19.15 1.55
N GLY A 273 13.99 -20.06 1.11
CA GLY A 273 15.35 -20.19 1.63
C GLY A 273 15.35 -20.39 3.15
N ASN A 274 15.88 -19.41 3.89
CA ASN A 274 15.96 -19.46 5.35
C ASN A 274 14.74 -18.84 6.07
N LEU A 275 13.77 -18.33 5.32
CA LEU A 275 12.57 -17.70 5.85
C LEU A 275 11.37 -18.63 5.73
N ALA A 276 10.47 -18.59 6.72
CA ALA A 276 9.18 -19.25 6.67
C ALA A 276 8.08 -18.19 6.56
N PHE A 277 7.43 -18.12 5.40
CA PHE A 277 6.37 -17.15 5.16
C PHE A 277 5.00 -17.77 5.41
N GLY A 278 4.08 -17.00 5.99
CA GLY A 278 2.70 -17.41 6.19
C GLY A 278 1.83 -17.23 4.94
N PRO A 279 0.58 -17.73 4.93
CA PRO A 279 -0.30 -17.75 3.76
C PRO A 279 -0.55 -16.38 3.14
N TRP A 280 -0.48 -15.30 3.91
CA TRP A 280 -0.63 -13.94 3.39
C TRP A 280 0.44 -13.55 2.35
N GLU A 281 1.59 -14.22 2.32
CA GLU A 281 2.69 -13.96 1.40
C GLU A 281 2.52 -14.64 0.04
N TYR A 282 1.82 -15.77 -0.02
CA TYR A 282 1.71 -16.60 -1.23
C TYR A 282 0.28 -16.94 -1.62
N VAL A 283 -0.70 -16.29 -1.00
CA VAL A 283 -2.12 -16.41 -1.36
C VAL A 283 -2.65 -15.05 -1.77
N GLY A 284 -3.01 -14.91 -3.05
CA GLY A 284 -3.72 -13.72 -3.55
C GLY A 284 -5.22 -13.91 -3.66
N TYR A 285 -5.70 -15.16 -3.69
CA TYR A 285 -7.06 -15.61 -3.93
C TYR A 285 -7.87 -14.69 -4.87
N VAL A 286 -8.03 -15.13 -6.12
CA VAL A 286 -8.96 -14.52 -7.06
C VAL A 286 -10.14 -15.48 -7.18
N SER A 287 -11.37 -14.98 -7.11
CA SER A 287 -12.57 -15.85 -7.14
C SER A 287 -12.49 -16.88 -8.26
N LYS A 288 -12.99 -18.10 -8.03
CA LYS A 288 -13.02 -19.18 -9.03
C LYS A 288 -13.71 -18.79 -10.35
N LEU A 289 -14.52 -17.73 -10.35
CA LEU A 289 -15.11 -17.15 -11.57
C LEU A 289 -14.09 -16.48 -12.51
N ALA A 290 -12.87 -16.19 -12.03
CA ALA A 290 -11.80 -15.55 -12.81
C ALA A 290 -11.38 -16.38 -14.02
N LEU A 291 -11.23 -17.69 -13.85
CA LEU A 291 -10.77 -18.60 -14.89
C LEU A 291 -11.77 -18.70 -16.06
N PRO A 292 -13.05 -19.08 -15.85
CA PRO A 292 -14.01 -19.13 -16.95
C PRO A 292 -14.22 -17.76 -17.59
N ALA A 293 -14.21 -16.67 -16.81
CA ALA A 293 -14.29 -15.32 -17.36
C ALA A 293 -13.11 -14.96 -18.26
N SER A 294 -11.89 -15.33 -17.85
CA SER A 294 -10.67 -15.10 -18.64
C SER A 294 -10.71 -15.90 -19.93
N LEU A 295 -11.07 -17.19 -19.86
CA LEU A 295 -11.21 -18.04 -21.05
C LEU A 295 -12.24 -17.48 -22.04
N PHE A 296 -13.40 -17.03 -21.54
CA PHE A 296 -14.41 -16.37 -22.36
C PHE A 296 -13.89 -15.07 -22.98
N PHE A 297 -13.20 -14.23 -22.20
CA PHE A 297 -12.59 -13.00 -22.69
C PHE A 297 -11.62 -13.29 -23.84
N PHE A 298 -10.66 -14.20 -23.65
CA PHE A 298 -9.72 -14.59 -24.69
C PHE A 298 -10.42 -15.14 -25.94
N TYR A 299 -11.38 -16.06 -25.78
CA TYR A 299 -12.17 -16.62 -26.87
C TYR A 299 -12.89 -15.51 -27.67
N SER A 300 -13.54 -14.58 -26.98
CA SER A 300 -14.27 -13.47 -27.61
C SER A 300 -13.35 -12.56 -28.41
N ARG A 301 -12.15 -12.28 -27.90
CA ARG A 301 -11.15 -11.42 -28.56
C ARG A 301 -10.53 -12.07 -29.79
N ILE A 302 -10.21 -13.35 -29.70
CA ILE A 302 -9.75 -14.16 -30.85
C ILE A 302 -10.80 -14.11 -31.96
N ARG A 303 -12.08 -14.33 -31.62
CA ARG A 303 -13.18 -14.33 -32.59
C ARG A 303 -13.40 -12.96 -33.24
N GLN A 304 -13.22 -11.87 -32.50
CA GLN A 304 -13.36 -10.51 -33.01
C GLN A 304 -12.21 -10.07 -33.94
N LYS A 305 -11.18 -10.92 -34.18
CA LYS A 305 -9.97 -10.59 -34.95
C LYS A 305 -9.30 -9.27 -34.53
N THR A 306 -9.53 -8.83 -33.28
CA THR A 306 -8.98 -7.57 -32.78
C THR A 306 -7.54 -7.79 -32.35
N HIS A 307 -6.60 -7.16 -33.07
CA HIS A 307 -5.16 -7.07 -32.76
C HIS A 307 -4.54 -8.31 -32.07
N LEU A 308 -4.57 -9.47 -32.74
CA LEU A 308 -3.89 -10.71 -32.32
C LEU A 308 -2.46 -10.50 -31.77
N PRO A 309 -1.62 -9.58 -32.33
CA PRO A 309 -0.30 -9.28 -31.76
C PRO A 309 -0.32 -8.68 -30.36
N ARG A 310 -1.32 -7.85 -30.03
CA ARG A 310 -1.48 -7.26 -28.69
C ARG A 310 -1.89 -8.30 -27.65
N LEU A 311 -2.78 -9.22 -28.05
CA LEU A 311 -3.21 -10.33 -27.21
C LEU A 311 -2.05 -11.29 -26.94
N LEU A 312 -1.26 -11.62 -27.97
CA LEU A 312 -0.06 -12.45 -27.83
C LEU A 312 0.98 -11.79 -26.92
N ALA A 313 1.23 -10.49 -27.08
CA ALA A 313 2.14 -9.74 -26.22
C ALA A 313 1.70 -9.79 -24.74
N GLN A 314 0.40 -9.65 -24.47
CA GLN A 314 -0.16 -9.76 -23.11
C GLN A 314 0.00 -11.17 -22.53
N VAL A 315 -0.22 -12.21 -23.33
CA VAL A 315 -0.06 -13.61 -22.90
C VAL A 315 1.42 -13.95 -22.64
N VAL A 316 2.31 -13.61 -23.57
CA VAL A 316 3.76 -13.84 -23.46
C VAL A 316 4.33 -13.08 -22.25
N PHE A 317 3.87 -11.86 -22.02
CA PHE A 317 4.31 -11.10 -20.86
C PHE A 317 3.73 -11.65 -19.56
N SER A 318 2.45 -12.03 -19.52
CA SER A 318 1.86 -12.66 -18.33
C SER A 318 2.62 -13.93 -17.96
N ALA A 319 2.95 -14.74 -18.98
CA ALA A 319 3.81 -15.90 -18.81
C ALA A 319 5.19 -15.51 -18.30
N SER A 320 5.82 -14.46 -18.84
CA SER A 320 7.14 -13.97 -18.40
C SER A 320 7.14 -13.43 -16.97
N LEU A 321 6.10 -12.67 -16.57
CA LEU A 321 5.94 -12.17 -15.22
C LEU A 321 5.69 -13.32 -14.24
N ILE A 322 4.93 -14.33 -14.64
CA ILE A 322 4.78 -15.58 -13.88
C ILE A 322 6.13 -16.28 -13.76
N THR A 323 6.91 -16.39 -14.84
CA THR A 323 8.25 -17.00 -14.83
C THR A 323 9.22 -16.24 -13.91
N ILE A 324 9.16 -14.91 -13.89
CA ILE A 324 9.98 -14.06 -12.99
C ILE A 324 9.48 -14.19 -11.55
N ALA A 325 8.17 -14.11 -11.32
CA ALA A 325 7.53 -14.24 -10.01
C ALA A 325 7.80 -15.60 -9.36
N VAL A 326 8.02 -16.61 -10.19
CA VAL A 326 8.14 -18.01 -9.79
C VAL A 326 9.57 -18.55 -9.95
N GLY A 327 10.53 -17.72 -10.39
CA GLY A 327 11.95 -17.94 -10.12
C GLY A 327 12.83 -18.50 -11.24
N ALA A 328 12.50 -18.36 -12.53
CA ALA A 328 13.42 -18.83 -13.60
C ALA A 328 14.41 -17.78 -14.13
N TRP A 329 14.18 -16.48 -13.86
CA TRP A 329 15.08 -15.41 -14.32
C TRP A 329 14.99 -14.18 -13.40
N GLN A 330 16.12 -13.75 -12.82
CA GLN A 330 16.15 -12.63 -11.87
C GLN A 330 17.23 -11.60 -12.23
N PRO A 331 16.85 -10.50 -12.89
CA PRO A 331 17.67 -9.30 -12.99
C PRO A 331 18.05 -8.76 -11.59
N GLY A 332 19.28 -8.27 -11.41
CA GLY A 332 19.79 -7.81 -10.11
C GLY A 332 19.02 -6.68 -9.43
N PHE A 333 18.19 -5.91 -10.14
CA PHE A 333 17.33 -4.90 -9.49
C PHE A 333 16.10 -5.54 -8.80
N LEU A 334 15.75 -6.77 -9.16
CA LEU A 334 14.63 -7.51 -8.57
C LEU A 334 15.02 -8.27 -7.30
N SER A 335 16.32 -8.45 -7.03
CA SER A 335 16.81 -9.02 -5.77
C SER A 335 16.46 -8.18 -4.55
N ALA A 336 16.10 -6.91 -4.76
CA ALA A 336 15.63 -6.05 -3.70
C ALA A 336 14.22 -6.39 -3.18
N TYR A 337 13.45 -7.24 -3.90
CA TYR A 337 12.08 -7.58 -3.52
C TYR A 337 12.04 -8.95 -2.82
N HIS A 338 11.75 -9.01 -1.52
CA HIS A 338 11.87 -10.23 -0.71
C HIS A 338 10.90 -11.36 -1.11
N ASN A 339 9.77 -11.05 -1.74
CA ASN A 339 8.80 -12.04 -2.17
C ASN A 339 8.16 -11.66 -3.53
N PRO A 340 8.69 -12.20 -4.64
CA PRO A 340 8.20 -11.87 -5.97
C PRO A 340 6.81 -12.47 -6.27
N ILE A 341 6.31 -13.40 -5.44
CA ILE A 341 4.94 -13.95 -5.59
C ILE A 341 3.88 -12.87 -5.36
N LYS A 342 4.17 -11.85 -4.53
CA LYS A 342 3.28 -10.70 -4.36
C LYS A 342 2.97 -9.99 -5.68
N TRP A 343 3.83 -10.12 -6.69
CA TRP A 343 3.61 -9.52 -8.00
C TRP A 343 2.47 -10.18 -8.76
N LEU A 344 2.08 -11.40 -8.40
CA LEU A 344 0.89 -12.02 -8.95
C LEU A 344 -0.38 -11.23 -8.60
N GLY A 345 -0.33 -10.38 -7.56
CA GLY A 345 -1.41 -9.45 -7.19
C GLY A 345 -1.71 -8.45 -8.31
N LEU A 346 -0.75 -8.23 -9.22
CA LEU A 346 -0.95 -7.42 -10.41
C LEU A 346 -2.00 -7.96 -11.36
N PHE A 347 -2.27 -9.27 -11.32
CA PHE A 347 -3.27 -9.89 -12.16
C PHE A 347 -4.69 -9.68 -11.65
N THR A 348 -4.89 -9.22 -10.41
CA THR A 348 -6.22 -8.99 -9.84
C THR A 348 -7.04 -8.02 -10.71
N LEU A 349 -6.49 -6.86 -11.08
CA LEU A 349 -7.24 -5.89 -11.89
C LEU A 349 -7.47 -6.36 -13.35
N PRO A 350 -6.48 -6.93 -14.07
CA PRO A 350 -6.74 -7.61 -15.34
C PRO A 350 -7.84 -8.67 -15.27
N PHE A 351 -7.85 -9.52 -14.23
CA PHE A 351 -8.92 -10.51 -14.04
C PHE A 351 -10.27 -9.85 -13.76
N THR A 352 -10.30 -8.79 -12.96
CA THR A 352 -11.51 -7.98 -12.77
C THR A 352 -12.06 -7.45 -14.10
N LEU A 353 -11.20 -6.93 -14.97
CA LEU A 353 -11.62 -6.37 -16.26
C LEU A 353 -12.07 -7.47 -17.24
N ALA A 354 -11.41 -8.62 -17.25
CA ALA A 354 -11.84 -9.79 -18.01
C ALA A 354 -13.21 -10.29 -17.54
N PHE A 355 -13.41 -10.35 -16.22
CA PHE A 355 -14.69 -10.66 -15.60
C PHE A 355 -15.77 -9.64 -15.95
N ALA A 356 -15.48 -8.34 -15.89
CA ALA A 356 -16.42 -7.30 -16.28
C ALA A 356 -16.91 -7.47 -17.72
N HIS A 357 -15.99 -7.82 -18.64
CA HIS A 357 -16.30 -8.06 -20.04
C HIS A 357 -17.18 -9.29 -20.24
N ALA A 358 -16.82 -10.41 -19.59
CA ALA A 358 -17.61 -11.65 -19.65
C ALA A 358 -19.03 -11.44 -19.09
N ALA A 359 -19.13 -10.85 -17.90
CA ALA A 359 -20.39 -10.53 -17.26
C ALA A 359 -21.22 -9.54 -18.08
N GLY A 360 -20.58 -8.55 -18.71
CA GLY A 360 -21.27 -7.58 -19.57
C GLY A 360 -21.86 -8.21 -20.83
N ALA A 361 -21.12 -9.13 -21.48
CA ALA A 361 -21.64 -9.87 -22.63
C ALA A 361 -22.86 -10.73 -22.26
N VAL A 362 -22.80 -11.43 -21.12
CA VAL A 362 -23.91 -12.21 -20.58
C VAL A 362 -25.11 -11.30 -20.25
N GLU A 363 -24.88 -10.16 -19.58
CA GLU A 363 -25.93 -9.20 -19.25
C GLU A 363 -26.64 -8.67 -20.51
N ILE A 364 -25.90 -8.32 -21.56
CA ILE A 364 -26.47 -7.85 -22.83
C ILE A 364 -27.33 -8.93 -23.48
N GLN A 365 -26.87 -10.19 -23.48
CA GLN A 365 -27.62 -11.30 -24.03
C GLN A 365 -28.90 -11.57 -23.23
N LEU A 366 -28.81 -11.59 -21.90
CA LEU A 366 -29.97 -11.78 -21.02
C LEU A 366 -30.99 -10.65 -21.16
N ARG A 367 -30.56 -9.39 -21.32
CA ARG A 367 -31.45 -8.24 -21.58
C ARG A 367 -32.27 -8.38 -22.86
N ARG A 368 -31.79 -9.15 -23.85
CA ARG A 368 -32.51 -9.37 -25.11
C ARG A 368 -33.57 -10.46 -25.00
N GLY A 369 -33.36 -11.46 -24.14
CA GLY A 369 -34.19 -12.67 -24.10
C GLY A 369 -35.05 -12.84 -22.85
N PHE A 370 -34.76 -12.12 -21.76
CA PHE A 370 -35.36 -12.38 -20.45
C PHE A 370 -35.91 -11.11 -19.79
N PRO A 371 -36.92 -11.24 -18.91
CA PRO A 371 -37.40 -10.12 -18.13
C PRO A 371 -36.33 -9.65 -17.16
N LEU A 372 -36.41 -8.37 -16.82
CA LEU A 372 -35.43 -7.68 -16.01
C LEU A 372 -35.31 -8.23 -14.56
N LYS A 373 -36.34 -8.94 -14.07
CA LYS A 373 -36.27 -9.71 -12.82
C LYS A 373 -35.22 -10.82 -12.86
N THR A 374 -35.07 -11.51 -13.99
CA THR A 374 -34.08 -12.59 -14.17
C THR A 374 -32.65 -12.06 -14.05
N LEU A 375 -32.39 -10.85 -14.57
CA LEU A 375 -31.10 -10.18 -14.44
C LEU A 375 -30.73 -9.88 -12.99
N TRP A 376 -31.70 -9.46 -12.17
CA TRP A 376 -31.48 -9.23 -10.75
C TRP A 376 -31.26 -10.51 -9.96
N ILE A 377 -31.96 -11.60 -10.31
CA ILE A 377 -31.74 -12.92 -9.71
C ILE A 377 -30.31 -13.40 -10.04
N ALA A 378 -29.88 -13.27 -11.30
CA ALA A 378 -28.52 -13.61 -11.70
C ALA A 378 -27.47 -12.76 -10.95
N PHE A 379 -27.69 -11.45 -10.86
CA PHE A 379 -26.83 -10.53 -10.09
C PHE A 379 -26.74 -10.93 -8.61
N ALA A 380 -27.88 -11.21 -7.98
CA ALA A 380 -27.95 -11.61 -6.57
C ALA A 380 -27.23 -12.95 -6.34
N PHE A 381 -27.42 -13.93 -7.24
CA PHE A 381 -26.76 -15.23 -7.15
C PHE A 381 -25.23 -15.11 -7.26
N VAL A 382 -24.72 -14.38 -8.26
CA VAL A 382 -23.27 -14.16 -8.40
C VAL A 382 -22.70 -13.40 -7.21
N SER A 383 -23.41 -12.38 -6.73
CA SER A 383 -22.99 -11.63 -5.54
C SER A 383 -22.93 -12.50 -4.29
N ALA A 384 -23.95 -13.35 -4.08
CA ALA A 384 -23.99 -14.30 -2.96
C ALA A 384 -22.86 -15.33 -3.06
N PHE A 385 -22.54 -15.83 -4.26
CA PHE A 385 -21.41 -16.74 -4.47
C PHE A 385 -20.08 -16.07 -4.10
N LEU A 386 -19.83 -14.84 -4.57
CA LEU A 386 -18.60 -14.10 -4.24
C LEU A 386 -18.47 -13.87 -2.73
N LEU A 387 -19.57 -13.52 -2.06
CA LEU A 387 -19.61 -13.33 -0.61
C LEU A 387 -19.35 -14.65 0.13
N TRP A 388 -19.98 -15.75 -0.28
CA TRP A 388 -19.75 -17.07 0.32
C TRP A 388 -18.30 -17.53 0.19
N GLU A 389 -17.72 -17.37 -1.01
CA GLU A 389 -16.34 -17.75 -1.28
C GLU A 389 -15.36 -16.91 -0.44
N ASN A 390 -15.64 -15.62 -0.26
CA ASN A 390 -14.88 -14.76 0.64
C ASN A 390 -15.06 -15.15 2.12
N THR A 391 -16.27 -15.46 2.60
CA THR A 391 -16.48 -15.94 3.98
C THR A 391 -15.69 -17.22 4.24
N TYR A 392 -15.64 -18.13 3.27
CA TYR A 392 -14.84 -19.35 3.37
C TYR A 392 -13.34 -19.04 3.45
N TYR A 393 -12.89 -18.06 2.66
CA TYR A 393 -11.52 -17.54 2.68
C TYR A 393 -11.15 -16.90 4.02
N THR A 394 -11.95 -15.95 4.50
CA THR A 394 -11.68 -15.24 5.76
C THR A 394 -11.79 -16.17 6.96
N GLY A 395 -12.70 -17.14 6.91
CA GLY A 395 -12.86 -18.18 7.93
C GLY A 395 -11.59 -19.02 8.14
N PHE A 396 -10.77 -19.24 7.11
CA PHE A 396 -9.48 -19.93 7.27
C PHE A 396 -8.51 -19.14 8.14
N PHE A 397 -8.33 -17.85 7.85
CA PHE A 397 -7.42 -16.98 8.61
C PHE A 397 -7.86 -16.83 10.06
N ALA A 398 -9.17 -16.67 10.28
CA ALA A 398 -9.74 -16.59 11.62
C ALA A 398 -9.60 -17.91 12.40
N ALA A 399 -9.89 -19.05 11.77
CA ALA A 399 -9.86 -20.36 12.43
C ALA A 399 -8.45 -20.88 12.71
N LYS A 400 -7.47 -20.53 11.88
CA LYS A 400 -6.08 -20.96 12.04
C LYS A 400 -5.24 -19.97 12.85
N GLU A 401 -5.80 -18.81 13.21
CA GLU A 401 -5.11 -17.72 13.92
C GLU A 401 -3.76 -17.35 13.23
N THR A 402 -3.68 -17.52 11.90
CA THR A 402 -2.42 -17.35 11.16
C THR A 402 -2.00 -15.90 11.17
N GLY A 403 -0.82 -15.64 11.74
CA GLY A 403 -0.28 -14.29 11.82
C GLY A 403 -0.95 -13.41 12.89
N ILE A 404 -1.75 -13.98 13.80
CA ILE A 404 -2.38 -13.25 14.90
C ILE A 404 -1.57 -13.49 16.17
N SER A 405 -0.92 -12.45 16.69
CA SER A 405 -0.15 -12.56 17.94
C SER A 405 0.02 -11.25 18.68
N PHE A 406 -0.40 -10.12 18.10
CA PHE A 406 -0.16 -8.82 18.68
C PHE A 406 -1.35 -8.36 19.53
N ASN A 407 -1.09 -7.92 20.76
CA ASN A 407 -2.09 -7.34 21.64
C ASN A 407 -2.05 -5.80 21.52
N PRO A 408 -3.12 -5.15 21.01
CA PRO A 408 -3.13 -3.71 20.78
C PRO A 408 -3.23 -2.88 22.08
N THR A 409 -3.38 -3.51 23.25
CA THR A 409 -3.50 -2.82 24.54
C THR A 409 -2.31 -1.91 24.83
N SER A 410 -1.09 -2.34 24.51
CA SER A 410 0.10 -1.49 24.70
C SER A 410 0.03 -0.24 23.83
N ALA A 411 -0.33 -0.39 22.55
CA ALA A 411 -0.49 0.73 21.63
C ALA A 411 -1.60 1.71 22.09
N ASN A 412 -2.71 1.19 22.62
CA ASN A 412 -3.78 2.03 23.18
C ASN A 412 -3.31 2.82 24.40
N LYS A 413 -2.50 2.23 25.29
CA LYS A 413 -1.92 2.97 26.44
C LYS A 413 -1.04 4.14 25.99
N VAL A 414 -0.21 3.94 24.96
CA VAL A 414 0.61 5.01 24.40
C VAL A 414 -0.27 6.09 23.76
N TRP A 415 -1.30 5.68 23.02
CA TRP A 415 -2.26 6.61 22.43
C TRP A 415 -2.99 7.44 23.49
N ASP A 416 -3.49 6.81 24.56
CA ASP A 416 -4.18 7.49 25.67
C ASP A 416 -3.28 8.50 26.39
N HIS A 417 -1.97 8.22 26.48
CA HIS A 417 -0.96 9.15 27.00
C HIS A 417 -0.83 10.38 26.10
N LEU A 418 -0.65 10.15 24.79
CA LEU A 418 -0.53 11.22 23.79
C LEU A 418 -1.82 12.05 23.65
N GLU A 419 -2.99 11.42 23.77
CA GLU A 419 -4.29 12.09 23.66
C GLU A 419 -4.53 13.08 24.82
N LYS A 420 -3.90 12.85 25.98
CA LYS A 420 -3.89 13.80 27.10
C LYS A 420 -2.95 14.99 26.87
N GLY A 421 -2.34 15.11 25.69
CA GLY A 421 -1.35 16.13 25.37
C GLY A 421 0.00 15.91 26.03
N GLN A 422 0.27 14.69 26.52
CA GLN A 422 1.54 14.35 27.17
C GLN A 422 2.50 13.78 26.13
N ALA A 423 3.61 14.48 25.87
CA ALA A 423 4.67 13.97 25.02
C ALA A 423 5.29 12.69 25.61
N LEU A 424 5.85 11.85 24.75
CA LEU A 424 6.65 10.70 25.18
C LEU A 424 7.92 11.19 25.91
N PRO A 425 8.40 10.43 26.90
CA PRO A 425 9.65 10.75 27.57
C PRO A 425 10.84 10.68 26.60
N PRO A 426 11.94 11.38 26.91
CA PRO A 426 13.14 11.30 26.10
C PRO A 426 13.70 9.87 26.08
N VAL A 427 14.27 9.46 24.94
CA VAL A 427 14.98 8.19 24.81
C VAL A 427 16.26 8.24 25.63
N HIS A 428 16.24 7.64 26.81
CA HIS A 428 17.33 7.66 27.78
C HIS A 428 18.04 6.31 27.93
N SER A 429 17.48 5.22 27.38
CA SER A 429 18.10 3.90 27.39
C SER A 429 17.85 3.11 26.09
N LEU A 430 18.73 2.16 25.83
CA LEU A 430 18.63 1.19 24.75
C LEU A 430 18.52 -0.21 25.34
N ASN A 431 17.60 -1.03 24.80
CA ASN A 431 17.42 -2.42 25.18
C ASN A 431 17.63 -3.36 23.98
N ASP A 432 17.80 -4.66 24.25
CA ASP A 432 17.96 -5.71 23.22
C ASP A 432 16.69 -6.57 23.05
N GLN A 433 15.57 -6.12 23.61
CA GLN A 433 14.33 -6.89 23.59
C GLN A 433 13.61 -6.67 22.25
N ARG A 434 13.49 -7.73 21.45
CA ARG A 434 12.71 -7.70 20.22
C ARG A 434 11.24 -7.44 20.54
N GLY A 435 10.61 -6.50 19.84
CA GLY A 435 9.19 -6.17 20.07
C GLY A 435 8.95 -5.25 21.28
N ALA A 436 10.01 -4.70 21.88
CA ALA A 436 9.90 -3.76 23.00
C ALA A 436 9.70 -2.30 22.56
N ASP A 437 9.61 -1.98 21.27
CA ASP A 437 9.48 -0.60 20.78
C ASP A 437 8.23 0.08 21.34
N ILE A 438 7.02 -0.48 21.14
CA ILE A 438 5.77 0.14 21.64
C ILE A 438 5.77 0.29 23.16
N VAL A 439 6.20 -0.74 23.90
CA VAL A 439 6.22 -0.71 25.37
C VAL A 439 7.30 0.27 25.85
N GLY A 440 8.43 0.31 25.17
CA GLY A 440 9.56 1.19 25.42
C GLY A 440 9.25 2.66 25.18
N LEU A 441 8.29 2.99 24.29
CA LEU A 441 7.87 4.39 24.05
C LEU A 441 7.49 5.12 25.33
N LEU A 442 6.69 4.49 26.21
CA LEU A 442 6.28 5.10 27.49
C LEU A 442 7.39 5.08 28.54
N ALA A 443 8.38 4.21 28.38
CA ALA A 443 9.51 4.08 29.27
C ALA A 443 10.74 4.88 28.81
N GLY A 444 10.69 5.55 27.65
CA GLY A 444 11.85 6.28 27.11
C GLY A 444 12.97 5.35 26.67
N GLU A 445 12.62 4.16 26.17
CA GLU A 445 13.57 3.16 25.68
C GLU A 445 13.45 2.99 24.17
N SER A 446 14.57 2.69 23.50
CA SER A 446 14.56 2.23 22.10
C SER A 446 15.18 0.83 22.00
N SER A 447 14.58 -0.06 21.21
CA SER A 447 15.13 -1.40 21.00
C SER A 447 16.21 -1.37 19.92
N LEU A 448 17.36 -2.00 20.19
CA LEU A 448 18.35 -2.35 19.18
C LEU A 448 17.79 -3.39 18.20
N ARG A 449 16.90 -4.28 18.66
CA ARG A 449 16.20 -5.29 17.87
C ARG A 449 14.82 -4.84 17.41
N CYS A 450 14.76 -3.64 16.84
CA CYS A 450 13.57 -3.06 16.26
C CYS A 450 13.02 -3.86 15.06
N ALA A 451 11.71 -3.79 14.84
CA ALA A 451 11.06 -4.47 13.73
C ALA A 451 11.07 -3.63 12.43
N GLU A 452 12.23 -3.27 11.89
CA GLU A 452 12.34 -2.50 10.63
C GLU A 452 12.72 -3.41 9.43
N PRO A 453 11.77 -3.75 8.52
CA PRO A 453 12.02 -4.67 7.42
C PRO A 453 13.05 -4.17 6.40
N THR A 454 13.34 -2.87 6.36
CA THR A 454 14.36 -2.29 5.48
C THR A 454 15.77 -2.82 5.79
N TYR A 455 16.01 -3.31 7.01
CA TYR A 455 17.26 -3.99 7.38
C TYR A 455 17.20 -5.51 7.23
N GLY A 456 16.12 -6.05 6.67
CA GLY A 456 15.87 -7.49 6.60
C GLY A 456 15.14 -8.05 7.83
N TYR A 457 14.63 -9.27 7.70
CA TYR A 457 13.76 -9.91 8.71
C TYR A 457 14.52 -10.36 9.98
N PHE A 458 15.82 -10.55 9.85
CA PHE A 458 16.74 -10.83 10.95
C PHE A 458 17.71 -9.66 11.18
N GLN A 459 17.41 -8.49 10.63
CA GLN A 459 18.24 -7.27 10.74
C GLN A 459 19.63 -7.45 10.14
N GLU A 460 19.74 -8.22 9.06
CA GLU A 460 20.97 -8.52 8.34
C GLU A 460 21.72 -7.26 7.86
N GLY A 461 20.97 -6.19 7.55
CA GLY A 461 21.48 -4.87 7.16
C GLY A 461 21.69 -3.89 8.31
N LEU A 462 21.41 -4.28 9.55
CA LEU A 462 21.60 -3.42 10.72
C LEU A 462 23.06 -3.50 11.18
N HIS A 463 23.84 -2.46 10.89
CA HIS A 463 25.26 -2.39 11.25
C HIS A 463 25.51 -1.43 12.43
N THR A 464 24.66 -1.53 13.45
CA THR A 464 24.68 -0.61 14.59
C THR A 464 25.93 -0.77 15.46
N LYS A 465 26.51 0.35 15.91
CA LYS A 465 27.64 0.40 16.88
C LYS A 465 27.16 0.62 18.32
N LEU A 466 25.85 0.55 18.54
CA LEU A 466 25.21 0.86 19.81
C LEU A 466 25.31 -0.31 20.80
N GLN A 467 25.15 0.00 22.08
CA GLN A 467 25.18 -0.96 23.17
C GLN A 467 23.92 -0.86 24.02
N VAL A 468 23.52 -1.95 24.66
CA VAL A 468 22.46 -1.92 25.67
C VAL A 468 22.90 -1.04 26.83
N GLY A 469 22.01 -0.17 27.32
CA GLY A 469 22.30 0.75 28.42
C GLY A 469 21.88 2.18 28.12
N PRO A 470 22.33 3.16 28.93
CA PRO A 470 21.92 4.55 28.79
C PRO A 470 22.28 5.13 27.41
N SER A 471 21.36 5.89 26.80
CA SER A 471 21.61 6.58 25.53
C SER A 471 22.67 7.67 25.67
N ALA A 472 22.75 8.29 26.84
CA ALA A 472 23.75 9.32 27.18
C ALA A 472 25.14 8.74 27.56
N HIS A 473 25.30 7.42 27.59
CA HIS A 473 26.61 6.82 27.89
C HIS A 473 27.62 7.19 26.79
N VAL A 474 28.72 7.83 27.20
CA VAL A 474 29.77 8.28 26.28
C VAL A 474 30.86 7.25 26.18
N ARG A 475 31.18 6.84 24.95
CA ARG A 475 32.31 5.96 24.63
C ARG A 475 32.93 6.43 23.33
N ASP A 476 34.26 6.45 23.23
CA ASP A 476 34.99 6.91 22.03
C ASP A 476 34.48 8.29 21.54
N SER A 477 34.32 9.22 22.48
CA SER A 477 33.83 10.59 22.24
C SER A 477 32.45 10.69 21.56
N SER A 478 31.62 9.66 21.67
CA SER A 478 30.27 9.63 21.09
C SER A 478 29.24 9.08 22.09
N TYR A 479 28.01 9.60 22.01
CA TYR A 479 26.86 9.09 22.74
C TYR A 479 26.44 7.70 22.23
N ASN A 480 25.56 7.05 22.96
CA ASN A 480 25.03 5.74 22.62
C ASN A 480 23.69 5.88 21.86
N LEU A 481 23.70 6.66 20.78
CA LEU A 481 22.65 6.75 19.76
C LEU A 481 23.29 6.91 18.38
N SER A 482 22.65 6.38 17.35
CA SER A 482 23.09 6.51 15.96
C SER A 482 22.83 7.93 15.48
N HIS A 483 23.75 8.48 14.67
CA HIS A 483 23.54 9.75 13.99
C HIS A 483 22.76 9.48 12.69
N PRO A 484 21.46 9.78 12.61
CA PRO A 484 20.64 9.37 11.48
C PRO A 484 20.98 10.16 10.20
N GLY A 485 21.48 11.39 10.35
CA GLY A 485 22.07 12.17 9.27
C GLY A 485 23.24 11.46 8.56
N CYS A 486 24.11 10.76 9.29
CA CYS A 486 25.20 9.98 8.72
C CYS A 486 24.74 8.79 7.87
N LEU A 487 23.53 8.28 8.14
CA LEU A 487 22.93 7.23 7.35
C LEU A 487 22.32 7.75 6.04
N LEU A 488 21.83 8.99 6.00
CA LEU A 488 21.29 9.60 4.79
C LEU A 488 22.34 10.34 3.95
N TYR A 489 23.10 11.24 4.57
CA TYR A 489 23.96 12.21 3.91
C TYR A 489 25.37 12.21 4.51
N PRO A 490 26.10 11.07 4.49
CA PRO A 490 27.40 10.94 5.15
C PRO A 490 28.41 12.01 4.72
N GLU A 491 28.42 12.37 3.43
CA GLU A 491 29.31 13.41 2.88
C GLU A 491 29.00 14.81 3.43
N PHE A 492 27.73 15.15 3.61
CA PHE A 492 27.30 16.45 4.14
C PHE A 492 27.69 16.61 5.62
N TYR A 493 27.54 15.53 6.41
CA TYR A 493 27.87 15.51 7.83
C TYR A 493 29.34 15.17 8.12
N GLY A 494 30.14 14.82 7.10
CA GLY A 494 31.55 14.45 7.27
C GLY A 494 31.75 13.18 8.11
N CYS A 495 30.85 12.20 7.98
CA CYS A 495 30.85 10.96 8.77
C CYS A 495 30.58 9.72 7.89
N LYS A 496 30.63 8.53 8.49
CA LYS A 496 30.28 7.26 7.84
C LYS A 496 28.89 6.81 8.28
N ALA A 497 28.20 6.06 7.42
CA ALA A 497 26.96 5.39 7.80
C ALA A 497 27.15 4.60 9.10
N TRP A 498 26.15 4.68 9.99
CA TRP A 498 26.15 4.04 11.32
C TRP A 498 27.12 4.63 12.36
N ASP A 499 27.70 5.79 12.10
CA ASP A 499 28.40 6.53 13.14
C ASP A 499 27.44 7.01 14.24
N ARG A 500 27.97 7.07 15.47
CA ARG A 500 27.23 7.54 16.65
C ARG A 500 27.28 9.06 16.74
N ILE A 501 26.35 9.65 17.47
CA ILE A 501 26.31 11.11 17.67
C ILE A 501 27.52 11.53 18.51
N PRO A 502 28.41 12.41 18.02
CA PRO A 502 29.61 12.80 18.76
C PRO A 502 29.26 13.73 19.93
N VAL A 503 30.07 13.71 21.00
CA VAL A 503 29.82 14.53 22.21
C VAL A 503 29.80 16.03 21.93
N LYS A 504 30.49 16.49 20.88
CA LYS A 504 30.46 17.88 20.42
C LYS A 504 29.06 18.33 19.94
N GLU A 505 28.17 17.39 19.65
CA GLU A 505 26.78 17.62 19.21
C GLU A 505 25.78 17.34 20.34
N ALA A 506 26.14 17.68 21.59
CA ALA A 506 25.31 17.44 22.77
C ALA A 506 23.89 18.05 22.66
N GLU A 507 23.77 19.25 22.12
CA GLU A 507 22.47 19.92 21.92
C GLU A 507 21.57 19.13 20.95
N ALA A 508 22.12 18.73 19.80
CA ALA A 508 21.43 17.88 18.82
C ALA A 508 21.05 16.52 19.42
N PHE A 509 21.94 15.90 20.21
CA PHE A 509 21.64 14.67 20.93
C PHE A 509 20.43 14.84 21.87
N HIS A 510 20.40 15.92 22.66
CA HIS A 510 19.30 16.19 23.58
C HIS A 510 17.99 16.44 22.82
N ALA A 511 18.00 17.29 21.79
CA ALA A 511 16.85 17.55 20.93
C ALA A 511 16.32 16.25 20.28
N PHE A 512 17.22 15.43 19.72
CA PHE A 512 16.87 14.18 19.06
C PHE A 512 16.27 13.15 20.02
N SER A 513 16.86 12.98 21.21
CA SER A 513 16.32 12.07 22.23
C SER A 513 14.92 12.50 22.70
N GLN A 514 14.60 13.79 22.61
CA GLN A 514 13.30 14.38 22.93
C GLN A 514 12.32 14.42 21.74
N ALA A 515 12.68 13.79 20.62
CA ALA A 515 11.91 13.79 19.38
C ALA A 515 11.65 15.20 18.79
N GLN A 516 12.58 16.15 18.96
CA GLN A 516 12.48 17.47 18.33
C GLN A 516 12.96 17.43 16.87
N ALA A 517 12.30 18.20 15.99
CA ALA A 517 12.53 18.17 14.54
C ALA A 517 13.89 18.76 14.10
N ASP A 518 14.43 19.73 14.86
CA ASP A 518 15.56 20.56 14.44
C ASP A 518 16.92 20.08 14.98
N ALA A 519 17.07 18.78 15.26
CA ALA A 519 18.32 18.25 15.81
C ALA A 519 19.51 18.42 14.84
N TRP A 520 19.28 18.37 13.53
CA TRP A 520 20.32 18.61 12.51
C TRP A 520 19.76 19.31 11.28
N GLU A 521 20.60 20.16 10.67
CA GLU A 521 20.29 20.80 9.41
C GLU A 521 20.27 19.80 8.25
N LEU A 522 19.30 19.94 7.34
CA LEU A 522 19.30 19.19 6.10
C LEU A 522 20.13 19.89 5.02
N PRO A 523 20.68 19.14 4.04
CA PRO A 523 21.25 19.76 2.85
C PRO A 523 20.24 20.71 2.18
N ILE A 524 20.68 21.91 1.80
CA ILE A 524 19.82 22.99 1.26
C ILE A 524 18.92 22.49 0.13
N TRP A 525 19.47 21.66 -0.77
CA TRP A 525 18.72 21.12 -1.90
C TRP A 525 17.55 20.23 -1.45
N GLN A 526 17.70 19.47 -0.36
CA GLN A 526 16.66 18.62 0.20
C GLN A 526 15.55 19.46 0.84
N SER A 527 15.92 20.51 1.57
CA SER A 527 14.98 21.49 2.16
C SER A 527 14.17 22.20 1.08
N VAL A 528 14.82 22.63 -0.01
CA VAL A 528 14.14 23.25 -1.17
C VAL A 528 13.15 22.29 -1.81
N LEU A 529 13.53 21.02 -2.00
CA LEU A 529 12.62 20.00 -2.56
C LEU A 529 11.41 19.76 -1.66
N PHE A 530 11.57 19.79 -0.33
CA PHE A 530 10.44 19.64 0.60
C PHE A 530 9.50 20.83 0.56
N LEU A 531 10.02 22.05 0.53
CA LEU A 531 9.19 23.25 0.39
C LEU A 531 8.42 23.24 -0.94
N LEU A 532 9.13 22.91 -2.03
CA LEU A 532 8.53 22.83 -3.37
C LEU A 532 7.42 21.77 -3.43
N HIS A 533 7.67 20.61 -2.82
CA HIS A 533 6.66 19.56 -2.70
C HIS A 533 5.44 20.06 -1.92
N ALA A 534 5.61 20.58 -0.71
CA ALA A 534 4.49 21.01 0.14
C ALA A 534 3.65 22.09 -0.56
N ALA A 535 4.30 23.09 -1.16
CA ALA A 535 3.64 24.14 -1.93
C ALA A 535 2.88 23.57 -3.14
N THR A 536 3.51 22.67 -3.90
CA THR A 536 2.89 22.04 -5.06
C THR A 536 1.69 21.17 -4.66
N ALA A 537 1.81 20.37 -3.60
CA ALA A 537 0.73 19.54 -3.10
C ALA A 537 -0.47 20.39 -2.70
N LEU A 538 -0.25 21.47 -1.94
CA LEU A 538 -1.30 22.40 -1.55
C LEU A 538 -1.97 23.03 -2.79
N LEU A 539 -1.18 23.55 -3.73
CA LEU A 539 -1.71 24.15 -4.95
C LEU A 539 -2.52 23.16 -5.79
N LEU A 540 -2.06 21.91 -5.92
CA LEU A 540 -2.78 20.88 -6.68
C LEU A 540 -4.06 20.44 -5.96
N VAL A 541 -4.07 20.37 -4.63
CA VAL A 541 -5.29 20.10 -3.85
C VAL A 541 -6.29 21.24 -4.06
N LEU A 542 -5.86 22.49 -3.88
CA LEU A 542 -6.72 23.66 -4.11
C LEU A 542 -7.23 23.71 -5.55
N PHE A 543 -6.38 23.46 -6.53
CA PHE A 543 -6.76 23.38 -7.95
C PHE A 543 -7.76 22.25 -8.21
N SER A 544 -7.54 21.07 -7.62
CA SER A 544 -8.42 19.91 -7.78
C SER A 544 -9.78 20.11 -7.13
N LEU A 545 -9.83 20.79 -5.97
CA LEU A 545 -11.05 21.12 -5.25
C LEU A 545 -11.78 22.33 -5.86
N SER A 546 -11.06 23.21 -6.56
CA SER A 546 -11.64 24.42 -7.11
C SER A 546 -12.82 24.07 -8.03
N PRO A 547 -14.00 24.68 -7.80
CA PRO A 547 -15.10 24.60 -8.74
C PRO A 547 -14.72 25.47 -9.92
N VAL A 548 -13.93 24.96 -10.86
CA VAL A 548 -13.51 25.70 -12.06
C VAL A 548 -14.73 25.94 -12.96
N ALA A 549 -15.56 26.91 -12.60
CA ALA A 549 -16.42 27.79 -13.40
C ALA A 549 -17.05 27.29 -14.73
N SER A 550 -17.20 25.97 -14.99
CA SER A 550 -17.48 25.47 -16.35
C SER A 550 -18.21 24.12 -16.46
N ARG A 551 -18.81 23.62 -15.37
CA ARG A 551 -20.14 22.97 -15.52
C ARG A 551 -21.17 23.96 -16.11
N VAL A 552 -20.85 25.26 -16.12
CA VAL A 552 -21.55 26.38 -16.78
C VAL A 552 -21.63 26.25 -18.32
N GLY A 553 -20.90 25.33 -18.97
CA GLY A 553 -20.91 25.20 -20.44
C GLY A 553 -21.48 23.91 -21.07
N ARG A 554 -21.30 22.72 -20.45
CA ARG A 554 -21.35 21.45 -21.21
C ARG A 554 -22.36 20.38 -20.81
N MET A 555 -23.17 20.56 -19.76
CA MET A 555 -24.37 19.73 -19.58
C MET A 555 -25.58 20.23 -20.40
N ARG A 556 -25.44 21.30 -21.19
CA ARG A 556 -26.55 21.91 -21.94
C ARG A 556 -26.77 21.42 -23.37
N ARG A 557 -25.91 20.59 -23.97
CA ARG A 557 -26.17 20.06 -25.34
C ARG A 557 -25.55 18.68 -25.60
N LYS A 558 -26.27 17.63 -25.23
CA LYS A 558 -26.50 16.49 -26.12
C LYS A 558 -28.01 16.17 -26.06
N PRO A 559 -28.75 16.30 -27.18
CA PRO A 559 -30.13 15.80 -27.26
C PRO A 559 -30.18 14.27 -27.10
#